data_AF-A0A2E9BXD6-F1
#
_entry.id   AF-A0A2E9BXD6-F1
#
_cell.length_a   1.000
_cell.length_b   1.000
_cell.length_c   1.000
_cell.angle_alpha   90.00
_cell.angle_beta   90.00
_cell.angle_gamma   90.00
#
_symmetry.space_group_name_H-M   'P 1'
#
loop_
_entity.id
_entity.type
_entity.pdbx_description
1 polymer ?
#
loop_
_entity_poly.entity_id
_entity_poly.type
_entity_poly.pdbx_seq_one_letter_code
_entity_poly.pdbx_strand_id
1 'polypeptide(L)'
;MQPHRVAFIAKLLDYPHATADVVCVSEQRFTRELERQLGEDVVPALRAYQNAYESSGADLTKDELALAQHWAKAYDAARTAGFRDLGDTDEAFFEVRPV
;
A
#
# COMPACT_ATOMS: atom_id res chain seq x y z
N MET A 1 -8.77 24.80 7.04
CA MET A 1 -8.73 23.32 7.18
C MET A 1 -9.05 22.74 5.82
N GLN A 2 -8.06 22.48 4.96
CA GLN A 2 -8.32 21.71 3.75
C GLN A 2 -8.64 20.27 4.19
N PRO A 3 -9.75 19.68 3.74
CA PRO A 3 -9.93 18.24 3.95
C PRO A 3 -8.74 17.57 3.28
N HIS A 4 -7.98 16.74 4.02
CA HIS A 4 -7.03 15.83 3.37
C HIS A 4 -7.87 15.03 2.37
N ARG A 5 -7.73 15.34 1.08
CA ARG A 5 -8.33 14.52 0.04
C ARG A 5 -7.68 13.16 0.20
N VAL A 6 -8.50 12.14 0.37
CA VAL A 6 -8.06 10.75 0.32
C VAL A 6 -7.41 10.56 -1.05
N ALA A 7 -6.09 10.40 -1.08
CA ALA A 7 -5.33 10.28 -2.33
C ALA A 7 -5.36 8.85 -2.90
N PHE A 8 -5.70 7.87 -2.05
CA PHE A 8 -5.72 6.45 -2.40
C PHE A 8 -6.69 5.68 -1.50
N ILE A 9 -7.07 4.48 -1.93
CA ILE A 9 -7.86 3.52 -1.16
C ILE A 9 -7.00 2.25 -1.01
N ALA A 10 -6.99 1.68 0.20
CA ALA A 10 -6.43 0.36 0.47
C ALA A 10 -7.55 -0.63 0.82
N LYS A 11 -7.51 -1.83 0.23
CA LYS A 11 -8.50 -2.88 0.45
C LYS A 11 -7.85 -4.21 0.75
N LEU A 12 -8.36 -4.90 1.78
CA LEU A 12 -7.95 -6.27 2.08
C LEU A 12 -8.72 -7.23 1.17
N LEU A 13 -8.00 -8.00 0.37
CA LEU A 13 -8.55 -9.00 -0.54
C LEU A 13 -8.09 -10.41 -0.14
N ASP A 14 -8.84 -11.41 -0.60
CA ASP A 14 -8.55 -12.84 -0.45
C ASP A 14 -8.35 -13.31 1.00
N TYR A 15 -8.99 -12.62 1.96
CA TYR A 15 -9.00 -13.03 3.36
C TYR A 15 -10.23 -13.91 3.69
N PRO A 16 -10.06 -15.22 3.96
CA PRO A 16 -11.18 -16.17 4.08
C PRO A 16 -12.03 -15.99 5.34
N HIS A 17 -11.51 -15.29 6.35
CA HIS A 17 -12.17 -15.09 7.65
C HIS A 17 -12.68 -13.65 7.85
N ALA A 18 -13.01 -12.97 6.75
CA ALA A 18 -13.41 -11.57 6.73
C ALA A 18 -14.73 -11.31 7.47
N THR A 19 -14.65 -10.83 8.71
CA THR A 19 -15.73 -10.02 9.30
C THR A 19 -15.49 -8.56 8.94
N ALA A 20 -16.58 -7.79 8.74
CA ALA A 20 -16.48 -6.39 8.32
C ALA A 20 -15.63 -5.54 9.27
N ASP A 21 -15.73 -5.79 10.58
CA ASP A 21 -14.96 -5.06 11.60
C ASP A 21 -13.45 -5.38 11.53
N VAL A 22 -13.09 -6.66 11.40
CA VAL A 22 -11.68 -7.09 11.30
C VAL A 22 -11.04 -6.55 10.02
N VAL A 23 -11.76 -6.62 8.89
CA VAL A 23 -11.32 -6.03 7.62
C VAL A 23 -11.11 -4.53 7.77
N CYS A 24 -12.07 -3.81 8.36
CA CYS A 24 -11.98 -2.37 8.53
C CYS A 24 -10.78 -1.95 9.40
N VAL A 25 -10.55 -2.64 10.52
CA VAL A 25 -9.41 -2.36 11.41
C VAL A 25 -8.08 -2.66 10.71
N SER A 26 -8.03 -3.75 9.95
CA SER A 26 -6.85 -4.14 9.16
C SER A 26 -6.51 -3.10 8.09
N GLU A 27 -7.50 -2.70 7.28
CA GLU A 27 -7.37 -1.65 6.26
C GLU A 27 -6.93 -0.31 6.88
N GLN A 28 -7.51 0.09 8.01
CA GLN A 28 -7.12 1.34 8.70
C GLN A 28 -5.67 1.32 9.18
N ARG A 29 -5.19 0.20 9.72
CA ARG A 29 -3.79 0.05 10.16
C ARG A 29 -2.84 0.11 8.99
N PHE A 30 -3.18 -0.60 7.91
CA PHE A 30 -2.41 -0.59 6.68
C PHE A 30 -2.31 0.84 6.12
N THR A 31 -3.45 1.53 5.95
CA THR A 31 -3.49 2.92 5.46
C THR A 31 -2.65 3.84 6.32
N ARG A 32 -2.82 3.79 7.65
CA ARG A 32 -2.07 4.65 8.58
C ARG A 32 -0.57 4.42 8.49
N GLU A 33 -0.13 3.17 8.38
CA GLU A 33 1.30 2.85 8.27
C GLU A 33 1.85 3.29 6.91
N LEU A 34 1.09 3.14 5.83
CA LEU A 34 1.50 3.59 4.50
C LEU A 34 1.63 5.12 4.44
N GLU A 35 0.66 5.85 5.01
CA GLU A 35 0.71 7.31 5.16
C GLU A 35 1.88 7.75 6.05
N ARG A 36 2.20 6.99 7.10
CA ARG A 36 3.34 7.28 7.99
C ARG A 36 4.69 7.17 7.27
N GLN A 37 4.81 6.21 6.35
CA GLN A 37 6.06 5.93 5.64
C GLN A 37 6.27 6.87 4.45
N LEU A 38 5.21 7.15 3.68
CA LEU A 38 5.30 7.86 2.40
C LEU A 38 4.61 9.24 2.40
N GLY A 39 3.65 9.50 3.28
CA GLY A 39 2.93 10.77 3.33
C GLY A 39 2.24 11.11 1.99
N GLU A 40 2.60 12.24 1.40
CA GLU A 40 2.06 12.68 0.11
C GLU A 40 2.60 11.85 -1.08
N ASP A 41 3.69 11.11 -0.88
CA ASP A 41 4.36 10.33 -1.93
C ASP A 41 3.73 8.95 -2.17
N VAL A 42 2.64 8.59 -1.48
CA VAL A 42 1.99 7.27 -1.64
C VAL A 42 1.64 6.97 -3.11
N VAL A 43 0.97 7.92 -3.79
CA VAL A 43 0.57 7.74 -5.20
C VAL A 43 1.76 7.83 -6.16
N PRO A 44 2.68 8.81 -6.05
CA PRO A 44 3.91 8.83 -6.84
C PRO A 44 4.73 7.53 -6.72
N ALA A 45 4.91 7.02 -5.50
CA ALA A 45 5.69 5.82 -5.24
C ALA A 45 5.02 4.55 -5.80
N LEU A 46 3.69 4.43 -5.67
CA LEU A 46 2.92 3.35 -6.30
C LEU A 46 3.10 3.35 -7.82
N ARG A 47 2.96 4.51 -8.47
CA ARG A 47 3.12 4.63 -9.93
C ARG A 47 4.53 4.28 -10.37
N ALA A 48 5.54 4.74 -9.65
CA ALA A 48 6.93 4.39 -9.94
C ALA A 48 7.17 2.88 -9.84
N TYR A 49 6.59 2.22 -8.83
CA TYR A 49 6.66 0.77 -8.67
C TYR A 49 5.95 0.00 -9.80
N GLN A 50 4.75 0.42 -10.18
CA GLN A 50 4.01 -0.16 -11.31
C GLN A 50 4.75 0.01 -12.63
N ASN A 51 5.25 1.22 -12.90
CA ASN A 51 6.07 1.50 -14.08
C ASN A 51 7.36 0.64 -14.09
N ALA A 52 7.95 0.34 -12.94
CA ALA A 52 9.12 -0.55 -12.84
C ALA A 52 8.82 -2.01 -13.21
N TYR A 53 7.58 -2.44 -12.98
CA TYR A 53 7.12 -3.79 -13.34
C TYR A 53 6.69 -3.88 -14.80
N GLU A 54 6.10 -2.82 -15.35
CA GLU A 54 5.60 -2.76 -16.72
C GLU A 54 6.67 -2.38 -17.75
N SER A 55 7.62 -1.51 -17.38
CA SER A 55 8.79 -1.17 -18.18
C SER A 55 9.87 -2.24 -18.01
N SER A 56 10.65 -2.50 -19.05
CA SER A 56 11.82 -3.40 -19.00
C SER A 56 13.00 -2.85 -18.18
N GLY A 57 12.74 -1.97 -17.21
CA GLY A 57 13.72 -1.30 -16.34
C GLY A 57 14.60 -0.26 -17.04
N ALA A 58 14.63 -0.22 -18.38
CA ALA A 58 15.52 0.63 -19.16
C ALA A 58 15.10 2.12 -19.21
N ASP A 59 13.82 2.42 -18.99
CA ASP A 59 13.27 3.78 -19.13
C ASP A 59 13.06 4.51 -17.79
N LEU A 60 13.42 3.89 -16.66
CA LEU A 60 13.24 4.53 -15.35
C LEU A 60 14.42 5.42 -14.96
N THR A 61 14.09 6.61 -14.48
CA THR A 61 15.06 7.50 -13.85
C THR A 61 15.50 6.98 -12.48
N LYS A 62 16.63 7.48 -11.96
CA LYS A 62 17.12 7.13 -10.62
C LYS A 62 16.12 7.48 -9.53
N ASP A 63 15.40 8.60 -9.69
CA ASP A 63 14.43 9.08 -8.71
C ASP A 63 13.18 8.18 -8.69
N GLU A 64 12.71 7.72 -9.86
CA GLU A 64 11.63 6.73 -9.94
C GLU A 64 12.04 5.38 -9.36
N LEU A 65 13.28 4.94 -9.59
CA LEU A 65 13.80 3.71 -8.96
C LEU A 65 13.83 3.82 -7.43
N ALA A 66 14.20 4.99 -6.91
CA ALA A 66 14.22 5.24 -5.46
C ALA A 66 12.80 5.24 -4.89
N LEU A 67 11.85 5.86 -5.57
CA LEU A 67 10.43 5.86 -5.19
C LEU A 67 9.83 4.45 -5.23
N ALA A 68 10.12 3.66 -6.27
CA ALA A 68 9.67 2.27 -6.39
C ALA A 68 10.22 1.38 -5.26
N GLN A 69 11.50 1.54 -4.90
CA GLN A 69 12.09 0.83 -3.77
C GLN A 69 11.50 1.27 -2.43
N HIS A 70 11.20 2.57 -2.29
CA HIS A 70 10.56 3.09 -1.09
C HIS A 70 9.13 2.56 -0.95
N TRP A 71 8.38 2.48 -2.05
CA TRP A 71 7.07 1.84 -2.10
C TRP A 71 7.11 0.41 -1.58
N ALA A 72 8.00 -0.43 -2.10
CA ALA A 72 8.07 -1.83 -1.70
C ALA A 72 8.29 -1.99 -0.18
N LYS A 73 9.21 -1.21 0.38
CA LYS A 73 9.50 -1.22 1.83
C LYS A 73 8.32 -0.72 2.67
N ALA A 74 7.68 0.36 2.22
CA ALA A 74 6.53 0.94 2.92
C ALA A 74 5.33 0.00 2.88
N TYR A 75 5.07 -0.65 1.74
CA TYR A 75 4.03 -1.65 1.58
C TYR A 75 4.25 -2.85 2.50
N ASP A 76 5.47 -3.39 2.59
CA ASP A 76 5.77 -4.51 3.49
C ASP A 76 5.58 -4.16 4.98
N ALA A 77 5.98 -2.95 5.37
CA ALA A 77 5.75 -2.45 6.72
C ALA A 77 4.24 -2.29 7.00
N ALA A 78 3.50 -1.71 6.05
CA ALA A 78 2.05 -1.53 6.14
C ALA A 78 1.31 -2.88 6.18
N ARG A 79 1.74 -3.86 5.37
CA ARG A 79 1.20 -5.21 5.35
C ARG A 79 1.38 -5.89 6.70
N THR A 80 2.58 -5.80 7.28
CA THR A 80 2.86 -6.33 8.63
C THR A 80 1.97 -5.68 9.69
N ALA A 81 1.75 -4.36 9.61
CA ALA A 81 0.87 -3.64 10.53
C ALA A 81 -0.62 -4.01 10.35
N GLY A 82 -1.07 -4.17 9.10
CA GLY A 82 -2.42 -4.59 8.75
C GLY A 82 -2.72 -6.02 9.21
N PHE A 83 -1.78 -6.93 9.04
CA PHE A 83 -1.92 -8.35 9.40
C PHE A 83 -1.68 -8.67 10.88
N ARG A 84 -1.24 -7.70 11.70
CA ARG A 84 -0.76 -7.94 13.07
C ARG A 84 -1.69 -8.77 13.97
N ASP A 85 -3.00 -8.65 13.77
CA ASP A 85 -4.00 -9.39 14.55
C ASP A 85 -4.91 -10.26 13.67
N LEU A 86 -4.49 -10.54 12.43
CA LEU A 86 -5.13 -11.52 11.57
C LEU A 86 -4.53 -12.90 11.84
N GLY A 87 -5.36 -13.94 11.69
CA GLY A 87 -4.93 -15.34 11.73
C GLY A 87 -4.21 -15.74 10.45
N ASP A 88 -4.73 -16.76 9.77
CA ASP A 88 -4.21 -17.19 8.47
C ASP A 88 -4.37 -16.11 7.39
N THR A 89 -3.25 -15.65 6.82
CA THR A 89 -3.19 -14.60 5.78
C THR A 89 -2.41 -15.04 4.56
N ASP A 90 -2.21 -16.35 4.34
CA ASP A 90 -1.27 -16.86 3.32
C ASP A 90 -1.60 -16.39 1.89
N GLU A 91 -2.88 -16.26 1.56
CA GLU A 91 -3.35 -15.73 0.26
C GLU A 91 -3.80 -14.27 0.31
N ALA A 92 -3.91 -13.69 1.51
CA ALA A 92 -4.45 -12.36 1.69
C ALA A 92 -3.45 -11.28 1.29
N PHE A 93 -3.93 -10.22 0.63
CA PHE A 93 -3.10 -9.07 0.27
C PHE A 93 -3.88 -7.76 0.35
N PHE A 94 -3.15 -6.65 0.40
CA PHE A 94 -3.75 -5.32 0.32
C PHE A 94 -3.64 -4.79 -1.11
N GLU A 95 -4.78 -4.56 -1.76
CA GLU A 95 -4.83 -3.77 -2.98
C GLU A 95 -4.74 -2.29 -2.62
N VAL A 96 -3.87 -1.54 -3.31
CA VAL A 96 -3.81 -0.09 -3.20
C VAL A 96 -4.08 0.55 -4.55
N ARG A 97 -5.04 1.49 -4.60
CA ARG A 97 -5.40 2.21 -5.82
C ARG A 97 -5.55 3.71 -5.56
N PRO A 98 -5.08 4.59 -6.46
CA PRO A 98 -5.37 6.02 -6.39
C PRO A 98 -6.88 6.30 -6.49
N VAL A 99 -7.34 7.43 -5.93
CA VAL A 99 -8.72 7.94 -6.08
C VAL A 99 -8.88 8.76 -7.35
#